data_AF-A0A316RGR2-F1
#
_entry.id   AF-A0A316RGR2-F1
#
_cell.length_a   1.000
_cell.length_b   1.000
_cell.length_c   1.000
_cell.angle_alpha   90.00
_cell.angle_beta   90.00
_cell.angle_gamma   90.00
#
_symmetry.space_group_name_H-M   'P 1'
#
loop_
_entity.id
_entity.type
_entity.pdbx_description
1 polymer ?
#
loop_
_entity_poly.entity_id
_entity_poly.type
_entity_poly.pdbx_seq_one_letter_code
_entity_poly.pdbx_strand_id
1 'polypeptide(L)'
;MPSFLRKLSVCLFLIMPFSGGVSGQVCDSMTVSVAVMESPFDISPRYVDTIIVYTDEHYAGYLFPQVREIPQVVKKYALMIGVEPEKLQNDKIYQFIDEWFGTPYRYGGSTKKGIDCSALTRELFSCVADIELPRSSVQMYSCDMVEPFKEKDYSKLREGDLLFFRSRGRINHVAVYLCAGKFLSANRTGGVQISSLDSPYWKRRYYSAGRIKETTSENSSTAMK
;
A
#
# COMPACT_ATOMS: atom_id res chain seq x y z
N MET A 1 31.30 2.15 29.39
CA MET A 1 31.50 2.93 28.15
C MET A 1 31.40 1.97 26.98
N PRO A 2 30.37 2.03 26.12
CA PRO A 2 30.32 1.19 24.94
C PRO A 2 31.18 1.83 23.84
N SER A 3 32.28 1.15 23.54
CA SER A 3 33.22 1.41 22.47
C SER A 3 32.69 0.84 21.16
N PHE A 4 32.08 1.63 20.26
CA PHE A 4 31.99 1.29 18.81
C PHE A 4 31.46 2.49 18.00
N LEU A 5 32.28 3.54 17.86
CA LEU A 5 32.03 4.61 16.88
C LEU A 5 32.70 4.24 15.55
N ARG A 6 31.94 3.72 14.58
CA ARG A 6 32.41 3.63 13.20
C ARG A 6 32.11 4.96 12.49
N LYS A 7 33.14 5.74 12.18
CA LYS A 7 33.01 6.92 11.31
C LYS A 7 32.71 6.45 9.88
N LEU A 8 31.49 6.64 9.41
CA LEU A 8 31.14 6.54 8.00
C LEU A 8 31.14 7.95 7.40
N SER A 9 31.99 8.21 6.42
CA SER A 9 31.99 9.47 5.66
C SER A 9 31.01 9.31 4.50
N VAL A 10 29.82 9.89 4.60
CA VAL A 10 28.81 9.85 3.53
C VAL A 10 28.66 11.26 2.96
N CYS A 11 29.04 11.43 1.68
CA CYS A 11 28.78 12.66 0.94
C CYS A 11 27.28 12.70 0.57
N LEU A 12 26.48 13.41 1.36
CA LEU A 12 25.05 13.56 1.12
C LEU A 12 24.80 14.86 0.35
N PHE A 13 24.43 14.76 -0.93
CA PHE A 13 23.93 15.88 -1.71
C PHE A 13 22.51 16.22 -1.25
N LEU A 14 22.37 17.12 -0.28
CA LEU A 14 21.09 17.69 0.11
C LEU A 14 20.71 18.79 -0.89
N ILE A 15 19.73 18.51 -1.75
CA ILE A 15 19.06 19.55 -2.55
C ILE A 15 18.08 20.26 -1.62
N MET A 16 18.48 21.41 -1.08
CA MET A 16 17.59 22.30 -0.33
C MET A 16 16.66 23.04 -1.32
N PRO A 17 15.33 23.07 -1.13
CA PRO A 17 14.47 23.95 -1.91
C PRO A 17 14.60 25.37 -1.37
N PHE A 18 15.28 26.24 -2.11
CA PHE A 18 15.30 27.66 -1.85
C PHE A 18 14.00 28.29 -2.35
N SER A 19 13.29 29.00 -1.49
CA SER A 19 12.23 29.92 -1.90
C SER A 19 12.86 31.09 -2.66
N GLY A 20 12.95 30.96 -3.98
CA GLY A 20 13.30 32.03 -4.91
C GLY A 20 14.65 31.86 -5.62
N GLY A 21 14.58 31.62 -6.93
CA GLY A 21 15.67 31.90 -7.86
C GLY A 21 16.72 30.79 -8.03
N VAL A 22 16.87 30.33 -9.28
CA VAL A 22 17.84 29.31 -9.69
C VAL A 22 19.23 29.94 -9.81
N SER A 23 20.14 29.63 -8.89
CA SER A 23 21.58 29.64 -9.15
C SER A 23 22.24 28.53 -8.32
N GLY A 24 22.73 27.50 -9.02
CA GLY A 24 23.49 26.42 -8.40
C GLY A 24 24.91 26.91 -8.10
N GLN A 25 25.25 27.04 -6.83
CA GLN A 25 26.63 27.17 -6.38
C GLN A 25 27.00 25.91 -5.62
N VAL A 26 28.07 25.25 -6.05
CA VAL A 26 28.69 24.13 -5.34
C VAL A 26 29.37 24.72 -4.10
N CYS A 27 28.78 24.50 -2.93
CA CYS A 27 29.42 24.83 -1.66
C CYS A 27 30.14 23.59 -1.12
N ASP A 28 31.31 23.82 -0.52
CA ASP A 28 32.31 22.84 -0.09
C ASP A 28 31.77 21.57 0.59
N SER A 29 32.50 20.47 0.41
CA SER A 29 32.19 19.14 0.94
C SER A 29 31.95 19.16 2.46
N MET A 30 30.69 19.12 2.87
CA MET A 30 30.31 19.01 4.28
C MET A 30 30.47 17.56 4.73
N THR A 31 31.38 17.30 5.67
CA THR A 31 31.60 15.96 6.23
C THR A 31 30.56 15.68 7.30
N VAL A 32 29.51 14.92 6.98
CA VAL A 32 28.50 14.50 7.96
C VAL A 32 28.98 13.24 8.68
N SER A 33 29.14 13.32 10.00
CA SER A 33 29.42 12.15 10.84
C SER A 33 28.10 11.56 11.33
N VAL A 34 27.76 10.36 10.85
CA VAL A 34 26.58 9.62 11.32
C VAL A 34 27.01 8.65 12.41
N ALA A 35 26.42 8.77 13.60
CA ALA A 35 26.56 7.79 14.66
C ALA A 35 25.28 6.95 14.76
N VAL A 36 25.43 5.63 14.71
CA VAL A 36 24.36 4.67 14.98
C VAL A 36 24.60 4.11 16.37
N MET A 37 23.69 4.39 17.31
CA MET A 37 23.69 3.75 18.63
C MET A 37 22.77 2.53 18.59
N GLU A 38 23.31 1.37 18.95
CA GLU A 38 22.53 0.16 19.21
C GLU A 38 22.12 0.14 20.69
N SER A 39 20.82 -0.03 20.95
CA SER A 39 20.25 -0.07 22.30
C SER A 39 20.75 -1.29 23.08
N PRO A 40 21.04 -1.17 24.39
CA PRO A 40 21.41 -2.31 25.25
C PRO A 40 20.20 -3.21 25.62
N PHE A 41 18.98 -2.85 25.21
CA PHE A 41 17.78 -3.67 25.35
C PHE A 41 17.36 -4.17 23.96
N ASP A 42 17.92 -5.29 23.52
CA ASP A 42 17.65 -5.89 22.21
C ASP A 42 16.80 -7.16 22.35
N ILE A 43 15.73 -7.31 21.54
CA ILE A 43 15.44 -8.57 20.82
C ILE A 43 14.69 -8.28 19.49
N SER A 44 15.28 -7.58 18.52
CA SER A 44 15.03 -7.84 17.08
C SER A 44 16.14 -7.25 16.19
N PRO A 45 16.67 -7.99 15.19
CA PRO A 45 17.96 -7.69 14.56
C PRO A 45 17.94 -6.53 13.52
N ARG A 46 16.97 -5.60 13.54
CA ARG A 46 16.82 -4.60 12.46
C ARG A 46 16.34 -3.21 12.89
N TYR A 47 16.52 -2.81 14.15
CA TYR A 47 16.06 -1.49 14.60
C TYR A 47 17.25 -0.55 14.84
N VAL A 48 17.35 0.51 14.03
CA VAL A 48 18.25 1.64 14.28
C VAL A 48 17.43 2.70 15.02
N ASP A 49 17.63 2.83 16.33
CA ASP A 49 16.77 3.65 17.20
C ASP A 49 16.89 5.16 16.94
N THR A 50 18.04 5.66 16.46
CA THR A 50 18.25 7.10 16.28
C THR A 50 19.38 7.35 15.28
N ILE A 51 19.12 8.17 14.25
CA ILE A 51 20.17 8.75 13.40
C ILE A 51 20.51 10.10 14.01
N ILE A 52 21.67 10.21 14.63
CA ILE A 52 22.19 11.50 15.11
C ILE A 52 23.03 12.10 13.99
N VAL A 53 22.54 13.19 13.42
CA VAL A 53 23.28 13.98 12.44
C VAL A 53 23.98 15.10 13.20
N TYR A 54 25.31 15.10 13.19
CA TYR A 54 26.11 16.19 13.73
C TYR A 54 26.51 17.12 12.58
N THR A 55 26.08 18.39 12.63
CA THR A 55 26.65 19.48 11.83
C THR A 55 27.66 20.25 12.68
N ASP A 56 28.75 20.75 12.08
CA ASP A 56 29.87 21.42 12.77
C ASP A 56 29.42 22.61 13.65
N GLU A 57 28.33 23.28 13.30
CA GLU A 57 27.77 24.34 14.14
C GLU A 57 26.37 23.99 14.65
N HIS A 58 26.28 23.78 15.97
CA HIS A 58 25.14 24.04 16.86
C HIS A 58 23.70 23.63 16.45
N TYR A 59 23.49 22.60 15.62
CA TYR A 59 22.16 22.00 15.44
C TYR A 59 22.23 20.47 15.44
N ALA A 60 22.00 19.86 16.61
CA ALA A 60 21.64 18.44 16.70
C ALA A 60 20.15 18.32 16.36
N GLY A 61 19.84 18.25 15.06
CA GLY A 61 18.49 17.92 14.60
C GLY A 61 18.23 16.42 14.79
N TYR A 62 17.30 16.05 15.67
CA TYR A 62 16.82 14.67 15.77
C TYR A 62 15.80 14.42 14.68
N LEU A 63 16.18 13.68 13.64
CA LEU A 63 15.23 13.07 12.71
C LEU A 63 14.68 11.80 13.39
N PHE A 64 13.67 11.96 14.23
CA PHE A 64 12.84 10.82 14.61
C PHE A 64 12.10 10.35 13.37
N PRO A 65 12.26 9.09 12.92
CA PRO A 65 11.33 8.54 11.94
C PRO A 65 9.93 8.68 12.55
N GLN A 66 9.00 9.27 11.80
CA GLN A 66 7.62 9.42 12.23
C GLN A 66 7.06 8.01 12.50
N VAL A 67 7.02 7.60 13.78
CA VAL A 67 6.47 6.29 14.17
C VAL A 67 4.98 6.37 13.92
N ARG A 68 4.53 5.82 12.79
CA ARG A 68 3.11 5.69 12.49
C ARG A 68 2.49 4.77 13.53
N GLU A 69 1.56 5.31 14.32
CA GLU A 69 0.74 4.48 15.19
C GLU A 69 -0.14 3.56 14.32
N ILE A 70 0.11 2.25 14.39
CA ILE A 70 -0.62 1.27 13.57
C ILE A 70 -1.95 0.93 14.25
N PRO A 71 -3.10 1.13 13.57
CA PRO A 71 -4.41 0.78 14.10
C PRO A 71 -4.54 -0.70 14.44
N GLN A 72 -5.32 -1.02 15.48
CA GLN A 72 -5.56 -2.42 15.91
C GLN A 72 -6.16 -3.28 14.79
N VAL A 73 -7.02 -2.70 13.95
CA VAL A 73 -7.60 -3.38 12.79
C VAL A 73 -6.53 -3.84 11.81
N VAL A 74 -5.50 -3.02 11.56
CA VAL A 74 -4.39 -3.37 10.67
C VAL A 74 -3.55 -4.50 11.27
N LYS A 75 -3.28 -4.44 12.59
CA LYS A 75 -2.57 -5.53 13.30
C LYS A 75 -3.33 -6.86 13.21
N LYS A 76 -4.66 -6.84 13.39
CA LYS A 76 -5.53 -8.02 13.23
C LYS A 76 -5.37 -8.65 11.84
N TYR A 77 -5.44 -7.84 10.78
CA TYR A 77 -5.34 -8.36 9.41
C TYR A 77 -3.91 -8.72 9.01
N ALA A 78 -2.90 -8.03 9.53
CA ALA A 78 -1.49 -8.39 9.35
C ALA A 78 -1.23 -9.82 9.87
N LEU A 79 -1.72 -10.13 11.07
CA LEU A 79 -1.66 -11.48 11.64
C LEU A 79 -2.42 -12.51 10.79
N MET A 80 -3.61 -12.17 10.28
CA MET A 80 -4.42 -13.06 9.44
C MET A 80 -3.76 -13.34 8.07
N ILE A 81 -3.09 -12.34 7.49
CA ILE A 81 -2.40 -12.43 6.20
C ILE A 81 -1.04 -13.12 6.38
N GLY A 82 -0.41 -13.00 7.55
CA GLY A 82 0.93 -13.52 7.85
C GLY A 82 2.03 -12.55 7.43
N VAL A 83 1.81 -11.25 7.60
CA VAL A 83 2.77 -10.19 7.26
C VAL A 83 3.00 -9.26 8.44
N GLU A 84 4.13 -8.56 8.40
CA GLU A 84 4.41 -7.42 9.28
C GLU A 84 3.38 -6.31 9.03
N PRO A 85 2.80 -5.71 10.09
CA PRO A 85 1.77 -4.69 9.93
C PRO A 85 2.27 -3.44 9.21
N GLU A 86 3.57 -3.16 9.21
CA GLU A 86 4.20 -2.05 8.50
C GLU A 86 4.12 -2.21 6.97
N LYS A 87 3.92 -3.43 6.46
CA LYS A 87 3.73 -3.69 5.03
C LYS A 87 2.34 -3.32 4.54
N LEU A 88 1.40 -3.12 5.45
CA LEU A 88 0.04 -2.74 5.16
C LEU A 88 -0.05 -1.22 5.20
N GLN A 89 -0.07 -0.59 4.02
CA GLN A 89 0.08 0.86 3.91
C GLN A 89 -1.27 1.56 4.01
N ASN A 90 -2.36 0.92 3.57
CA ASN A 90 -3.67 1.54 3.46
C ASN A 90 -4.64 1.10 4.57
N ASP A 91 -4.68 1.86 5.67
CA ASP A 91 -5.55 1.56 6.83
C ASP A 91 -7.03 1.51 6.48
N LYS A 92 -7.47 2.35 5.53
CA LYS A 92 -8.87 2.43 5.12
C LYS A 92 -9.34 1.13 4.47
N ILE A 93 -8.46 0.44 3.73
CA ILE A 93 -8.76 -0.88 3.17
C ILE A 93 -9.07 -1.87 4.29
N TYR A 94 -8.27 -1.89 5.36
CA TYR A 94 -8.48 -2.82 6.47
C TYR A 94 -9.69 -2.48 7.33
N GLN A 95 -9.99 -1.19 7.52
CA GLN A 95 -11.25 -0.76 8.12
C GLN A 95 -12.45 -1.24 7.30
N PHE A 96 -12.42 -1.04 5.98
CA PHE A 96 -13.46 -1.53 5.08
C PHE A 96 -13.58 -3.06 5.14
N ILE A 97 -12.46 -3.79 5.12
CA ILE A 97 -12.48 -5.25 5.26
C ILE A 97 -13.19 -5.63 6.54
N ASP A 98 -12.87 -4.98 7.67
CA ASP A 98 -13.48 -5.30 8.97
C ASP A 98 -15.00 -5.15 8.98
N GLU A 99 -15.51 -4.09 8.35
CA GLU A 99 -16.93 -3.87 8.28
C GLU A 99 -17.66 -4.86 7.37
N TRP A 100 -17.00 -5.35 6.32
CA TRP A 100 -17.61 -6.21 5.30
C TRP A 100 -17.29 -7.70 5.48
N PHE A 101 -16.32 -8.04 6.31
CA PHE A 101 -15.87 -9.41 6.52
C PHE A 101 -17.03 -10.34 6.89
N GLY A 102 -17.12 -11.49 6.24
CA GLY A 102 -18.18 -12.48 6.48
C GLY A 102 -19.54 -12.16 5.85
N THR A 103 -19.72 -11.00 5.20
CA THR A 103 -20.97 -10.69 4.48
C THR A 103 -21.26 -11.80 3.45
N PRO A 104 -22.47 -12.39 3.41
CA PRO A 104 -22.77 -13.50 2.52
C PRO A 104 -22.71 -13.07 1.06
N TYR A 105 -22.40 -14.02 0.17
CA TYR A 105 -22.41 -13.75 -1.26
C TYR A 105 -23.83 -13.74 -1.80
N ARG A 106 -24.18 -12.72 -2.57
CA ARG A 106 -25.43 -12.66 -3.34
C ARG A 106 -25.16 -12.07 -4.72
N TYR A 107 -25.44 -12.84 -5.76
CA TYR A 107 -25.30 -12.36 -7.15
C TYR A 107 -26.16 -11.11 -7.39
N GLY A 108 -25.55 -10.04 -7.91
CA GLY A 108 -26.21 -8.74 -8.10
C GLY A 108 -26.37 -7.92 -6.82
N GLY A 109 -26.04 -8.48 -5.65
CA GLY A 109 -26.19 -7.81 -4.37
C GLY A 109 -25.14 -6.73 -4.13
N SER A 110 -25.51 -5.70 -3.38
CA SER A 110 -24.68 -4.54 -3.03
C SER A 110 -24.88 -4.11 -1.57
N THR A 111 -25.32 -5.02 -0.70
CA THR A 111 -25.69 -4.69 0.69
C THR A 111 -25.02 -5.63 1.69
N LYS A 112 -25.01 -5.26 2.97
CA LYS A 112 -24.54 -6.12 4.08
C LYS A 112 -25.36 -7.41 4.27
N LYS A 113 -26.54 -7.53 3.66
CA LYS A 113 -27.33 -8.78 3.62
C LYS A 113 -26.89 -9.73 2.51
N GLY A 114 -26.02 -9.27 1.61
CA GLY A 114 -25.61 -10.02 0.43
C GLY A 114 -24.92 -9.12 -0.59
N ILE A 115 -23.67 -9.43 -0.92
CA ILE A 115 -22.87 -8.67 -1.89
C ILE A 115 -22.18 -9.61 -2.89
N ASP A 116 -22.01 -9.17 -4.14
CA ASP A 116 -21.18 -9.88 -5.11
C ASP A 116 -19.76 -9.30 -5.21
N CYS A 117 -18.91 -9.99 -5.98
CA CYS A 117 -17.50 -9.63 -6.10
C CYS A 117 -17.27 -8.23 -6.67
N SER A 118 -18.01 -7.83 -7.70
CA SER A 118 -17.79 -6.53 -8.34
C SER A 118 -18.46 -5.40 -7.57
N ALA A 119 -19.58 -5.63 -6.87
CA ALA A 119 -20.13 -4.69 -5.92
C ALA A 119 -19.15 -4.45 -4.76
N LEU A 120 -18.60 -5.51 -4.16
CA LEU A 120 -17.63 -5.36 -3.06
C LEU A 120 -16.43 -4.51 -3.49
N THR A 121 -15.85 -4.80 -4.66
CA THR A 121 -14.76 -4.01 -5.22
C THR A 121 -15.17 -2.56 -5.43
N ARG A 122 -16.34 -2.31 -6.04
CA ARG A 122 -16.83 -0.94 -6.26
C ARG A 122 -16.99 -0.17 -4.95
N GLU A 123 -17.64 -0.77 -3.96
CA GLU A 123 -17.85 -0.14 -2.64
C GLU A 123 -16.50 0.14 -1.95
N LEU A 124 -15.51 -0.76 -2.06
CA LEU A 124 -14.17 -0.54 -1.50
C LEU A 124 -13.50 0.69 -2.12
N PHE A 125 -13.49 0.79 -3.45
CA PHE A 125 -12.86 1.90 -4.14
C PHE A 125 -13.61 3.22 -3.94
N SER A 126 -14.94 3.19 -3.87
CA SER A 126 -15.77 4.34 -3.52
C SER A 126 -15.42 4.85 -2.11
N CYS A 127 -15.37 3.97 -1.10
CA CYS A 127 -15.05 4.37 0.28
C CYS A 127 -13.60 4.81 0.50
N VAL A 128 -12.63 4.14 -0.13
CA VAL A 128 -11.20 4.35 0.16
C VAL A 128 -10.60 5.48 -0.66
N ALA A 129 -10.99 5.56 -1.94
CA ALA A 129 -10.36 6.41 -2.94
C ALA A 129 -11.33 7.39 -3.64
N ASP A 130 -12.64 7.36 -3.30
CA ASP A 130 -13.68 8.15 -3.98
C ASP A 130 -13.77 7.85 -5.49
N ILE A 131 -13.55 6.58 -5.85
CA ILE A 131 -13.53 6.12 -7.25
C ILE A 131 -14.73 5.22 -7.53
N GLU A 132 -15.59 5.67 -8.43
CA GLU A 132 -16.75 4.91 -8.89
C GLU A 132 -16.40 3.96 -10.03
N LEU A 133 -16.18 2.69 -9.70
CA LEU A 133 -15.91 1.65 -10.69
C LEU A 133 -17.19 1.11 -11.36
N PRO A 134 -17.09 0.61 -12.60
CA PRO A 134 -18.22 -0.04 -13.28
C PRO A 134 -18.78 -1.23 -12.50
N ARG A 135 -20.09 -1.51 -12.65
CA ARG A 135 -20.77 -2.53 -11.84
C ARG A 135 -20.30 -3.97 -12.09
N SER A 136 -19.80 -4.27 -13.28
CA SER A 136 -19.40 -5.62 -13.71
C SER A 136 -17.88 -5.78 -13.75
N SER A 137 -17.38 -6.94 -13.30
CA SER A 137 -15.96 -7.30 -13.41
C SER A 137 -15.40 -7.23 -14.84
N VAL A 138 -16.24 -7.53 -15.84
CA VAL A 138 -15.85 -7.41 -17.26
C VAL A 138 -15.65 -5.95 -17.65
N GLN A 139 -16.56 -5.07 -17.21
CA GLN A 139 -16.48 -3.63 -17.48
C GLN A 139 -15.31 -2.99 -16.72
N MET A 140 -15.06 -3.40 -15.48
CA MET A 140 -13.89 -2.96 -14.70
C MET A 140 -12.57 -3.33 -15.40
N TYR A 141 -12.50 -4.49 -16.07
CA TYR A 141 -11.29 -4.90 -16.78
C TYR A 141 -11.04 -4.09 -18.06
N SER A 142 -12.10 -3.63 -18.73
CA SER A 142 -12.03 -2.95 -20.02
C SER A 142 -12.22 -1.43 -19.93
N CYS A 143 -12.41 -0.86 -18.74
CA CYS A 143 -12.61 0.58 -18.59
C CYS A 143 -11.28 1.32 -18.62
N ASP A 144 -11.32 2.60 -19.02
CA ASP A 144 -10.12 3.41 -19.16
C ASP A 144 -9.44 3.74 -17.82
N MET A 145 -10.18 3.60 -16.72
CA MET A 145 -9.72 3.86 -15.35
C MET A 145 -8.75 2.78 -14.83
N VAL A 146 -8.82 1.57 -15.39
CA VAL A 146 -8.00 0.43 -14.99
C VAL A 146 -6.99 0.15 -16.09
N GLU A 147 -5.71 0.10 -15.73
CA GLU A 147 -4.64 -0.37 -16.60
C GLU A 147 -4.38 -1.86 -16.31
N PRO A 148 -4.86 -2.78 -17.18
CA PRO A 148 -4.62 -4.20 -16.99
C PRO A 148 -3.18 -4.57 -17.36
N PHE A 149 -2.54 -5.36 -16.50
CA PHE A 149 -1.20 -5.90 -16.74
C PHE A 149 -1.10 -7.36 -16.29
N LYS A 150 -0.27 -8.13 -17.00
CA LYS A 150 -0.01 -9.53 -16.68
C LYS A 150 1.20 -9.63 -15.76
N GLU A 151 0.94 -9.77 -14.46
CA GLU A 151 1.98 -10.06 -13.49
C GLU A 151 1.92 -11.54 -13.07
N LYS A 152 3.06 -12.22 -13.13
CA LYS A 152 3.23 -13.61 -12.67
C LYS A 152 3.88 -13.69 -11.29
N ASP A 153 4.62 -12.66 -10.92
CA ASP A 153 5.27 -12.52 -9.62
C ASP A 153 4.40 -11.66 -8.71
N TYR A 154 3.67 -12.32 -7.79
CA TYR A 154 2.75 -11.65 -6.89
C TYR A 154 3.44 -10.64 -5.96
N SER A 155 4.77 -10.69 -5.80
CA SER A 155 5.51 -9.70 -5.01
C SER A 155 5.53 -8.30 -5.65
N LYS A 156 5.26 -8.20 -6.96
CA LYS A 156 5.19 -6.93 -7.70
C LYS A 156 3.80 -6.31 -7.69
N LEU A 157 2.81 -7.04 -7.19
CA LEU A 157 1.47 -6.50 -6.99
C LEU A 157 1.47 -5.54 -5.81
N ARG A 158 0.77 -4.42 -5.99
CA ARG A 158 0.60 -3.40 -4.97
C ARG A 158 -0.74 -3.59 -4.28
N GLU A 159 -0.76 -3.27 -2.99
CA GLU A 159 -2.00 -3.17 -2.22
C GLU A 159 -3.02 -2.28 -2.96
N GLY A 160 -4.23 -2.80 -3.15
CA GLY A 160 -5.27 -2.15 -3.93
C GLY A 160 -5.29 -2.49 -5.42
N ASP A 161 -4.32 -3.25 -5.96
CA ASP A 161 -4.42 -3.73 -7.35
C ASP A 161 -5.64 -4.67 -7.50
N LEU A 162 -6.38 -4.51 -8.60
CA LEU A 162 -7.49 -5.40 -8.96
C LEU A 162 -6.95 -6.71 -9.52
N LEU A 163 -7.51 -7.83 -9.08
CA LEU A 163 -7.21 -9.15 -9.62
C LEU A 163 -8.39 -9.67 -10.41
N PHE A 164 -8.15 -10.01 -11.66
CA PHE A 164 -9.17 -10.56 -12.56
C PHE A 164 -8.97 -12.04 -12.72
N PHE A 165 -10.07 -12.79 -12.59
CA PHE A 165 -10.09 -14.23 -12.76
C PHE A 165 -11.03 -14.60 -13.91
N ARG A 166 -10.64 -15.64 -14.65
CA ARG A 166 -11.41 -16.16 -15.78
C ARG A 166 -11.84 -17.59 -15.58
N SER A 167 -13.00 -17.91 -16.15
CA SER A 167 -13.50 -19.27 -16.31
C SER A 167 -14.16 -19.39 -17.68
N ARG A 168 -13.93 -20.52 -18.38
CA ARG A 168 -14.49 -20.76 -19.73
C ARG A 168 -14.24 -19.59 -20.70
N GLY A 169 -13.05 -19.00 -20.65
CA GLY A 169 -12.62 -17.92 -21.56
C GLY A 169 -13.15 -16.52 -21.24
N ARG A 170 -13.96 -16.34 -20.17
CA ARG A 170 -14.52 -15.03 -19.81
C ARG A 170 -14.12 -14.63 -18.39
N ILE A 171 -13.92 -13.34 -18.16
CA ILE A 171 -13.76 -12.78 -16.81
C ILE A 171 -15.08 -12.97 -16.08
N ASN A 172 -15.02 -13.58 -14.90
CA ASN A 172 -16.21 -13.91 -14.12
C ASN A 172 -16.09 -13.56 -12.63
N HIS A 173 -14.93 -13.07 -12.21
CA HIS A 173 -14.67 -12.72 -10.82
C HIS A 173 -13.57 -11.65 -10.75
N VAL A 174 -13.71 -10.78 -9.76
CA VAL A 174 -12.76 -9.71 -9.44
C VAL A 174 -12.47 -9.77 -7.95
N ALA A 175 -11.24 -9.45 -7.57
CA ALA A 175 -10.80 -9.32 -6.19
C ALA A 175 -9.88 -8.11 -6.04
N VAL A 176 -9.61 -7.72 -4.79
CA VAL A 176 -8.67 -6.64 -4.47
C VAL A 176 -7.45 -7.25 -3.79
N TYR A 177 -6.26 -7.03 -4.35
CA TYR A 177 -5.00 -7.51 -3.77
C TYR A 177 -4.67 -6.74 -2.48
N LEU A 178 -4.20 -7.46 -1.47
CA LEU A 178 -3.78 -6.89 -0.19
C LEU A 178 -2.26 -6.91 -0.10
N CYS A 179 -1.69 -8.06 0.25
CA CYS A 179 -0.25 -8.25 0.38
C CYS A 179 0.09 -9.74 0.34
N ALA A 180 1.34 -10.09 0.05
CA ALA A 180 1.87 -11.46 0.11
C ALA A 180 0.99 -12.53 -0.58
N GLY A 181 0.47 -12.24 -1.78
CA GLY A 181 -0.38 -13.19 -2.51
C GLY A 181 -1.79 -13.33 -1.93
N LYS A 182 -2.18 -12.54 -0.92
CA LYS A 182 -3.53 -12.52 -0.36
C LYS A 182 -4.38 -11.44 -1.01
N PHE A 183 -5.68 -11.72 -1.10
CA PHE A 183 -6.65 -10.81 -1.68
C PHE A 183 -8.01 -10.92 -1.01
N LEU A 184 -8.77 -9.83 -1.06
CA LEU A 184 -10.16 -9.74 -0.61
C LEU A 184 -11.11 -10.01 -1.77
N SER A 185 -12.09 -10.89 -1.56
CA SER A 185 -13.18 -11.11 -2.52
C SER A 185 -14.47 -11.58 -1.86
N ALA A 186 -15.59 -11.39 -2.53
CA ALA A 186 -16.87 -12.01 -2.17
C ALA A 186 -17.04 -13.34 -2.93
N ASN A 187 -16.91 -14.47 -2.24
CA ASN A 187 -16.98 -15.80 -2.83
C ASN A 187 -18.32 -16.47 -2.53
N ARG A 188 -18.79 -17.31 -3.47
CA ARG A 188 -20.03 -18.08 -3.32
C ARG A 188 -20.07 -18.90 -2.03
N THR A 189 -18.93 -19.44 -1.61
CA THR A 189 -18.78 -20.16 -0.35
C THR A 189 -17.99 -19.27 0.61
N GLY A 190 -18.54 -18.99 1.79
CA GLY A 190 -17.89 -18.18 2.82
C GLY A 190 -18.05 -16.66 2.69
N GLY A 191 -18.70 -16.16 1.64
CA GLY A 191 -18.98 -14.72 1.49
C GLY A 191 -17.71 -13.89 1.30
N VAL A 192 -17.71 -12.67 1.85
CA VAL A 192 -16.56 -11.76 1.87
C VAL A 192 -15.48 -12.34 2.78
N GLN A 193 -14.34 -12.68 2.19
CA GLN A 193 -13.22 -13.29 2.92
C GLN A 193 -11.89 -12.96 2.25
N ILE A 194 -10.80 -13.24 2.96
CA ILE A 194 -9.44 -13.16 2.42
C ILE A 194 -9.05 -14.54 1.89
N SER A 195 -8.53 -14.59 0.66
CA SER A 195 -8.10 -15.80 -0.03
C SER A 195 -6.65 -15.67 -0.51
N SER A 196 -6.02 -16.80 -0.84
CA SER A 196 -4.62 -16.86 -1.31
C SER A 196 -4.55 -17.19 -2.79
N LEU A 197 -3.73 -16.46 -3.54
CA LEU A 197 -3.42 -16.74 -4.96
C LEU A 197 -2.72 -18.09 -5.13
N ASP A 198 -1.98 -18.55 -4.12
CA ASP A 198 -1.32 -19.86 -4.12
C ASP A 198 -2.29 -21.04 -4.01
N SER A 199 -3.55 -20.80 -3.68
CA SER A 199 -4.57 -21.86 -3.69
C SER A 199 -4.71 -22.42 -5.12
N PRO A 200 -4.70 -23.75 -5.32
CA PRO A 200 -4.81 -24.36 -6.65
C PRO A 200 -6.02 -23.88 -7.45
N TYR A 201 -7.13 -23.56 -6.76
CA TYR A 201 -8.34 -23.05 -7.39
C TYR A 201 -8.14 -21.66 -8.01
N TRP A 202 -7.53 -20.75 -7.25
CA TRP A 202 -7.31 -19.35 -7.64
C TRP A 202 -6.16 -19.22 -8.62
N LYS A 203 -5.05 -19.93 -8.37
CA LYS A 203 -3.88 -19.97 -9.25
C LYS A 203 -4.23 -20.34 -10.68
N ARG A 204 -5.13 -21.32 -10.88
CA ARG A 204 -5.60 -21.76 -12.21
C ARG A 204 -6.47 -20.72 -12.92
N ARG A 205 -7.19 -19.89 -12.16
CA ARG A 205 -8.20 -18.95 -12.69
C ARG A 205 -7.66 -17.53 -12.85
N TYR A 206 -6.58 -17.20 -12.16
CA TYR A 206 -5.94 -15.90 -12.26
C TYR A 206 -5.59 -15.59 -13.72
N TYR A 207 -6.00 -14.41 -14.18
CA TYR A 207 -5.86 -14.00 -15.57
C TYR A 207 -4.93 -12.81 -15.72
N SER A 208 -5.21 -11.74 -14.98
CA SER A 208 -4.52 -10.46 -15.07
C SER A 208 -4.69 -9.71 -13.75
N ALA A 209 -3.77 -8.82 -13.45
CA ALA A 209 -3.98 -7.75 -12.51
C ALA A 209 -4.43 -6.49 -13.27
N GLY A 210 -4.91 -5.49 -12.55
CA GLY A 210 -5.15 -4.15 -13.07
C GLY A 210 -4.94 -3.10 -11.99
N ARG A 211 -4.36 -1.96 -12.37
CA ARG A 211 -4.10 -0.84 -11.47
C ARG A 211 -4.97 0.33 -11.85
N ILE A 212 -5.46 1.07 -10.87
CA ILE A 212 -6.16 2.32 -11.13
C ILE A 212 -5.15 3.34 -11.65
N LYS A 213 -5.47 3.97 -12.78
CA LYS A 213 -4.67 5.09 -13.30
C LYS A 213 -4.91 6.29 -12.39
N GLU A 214 -3.83 6.93 -11.94
CA GLU A 214 -3.92 8.18 -11.19
C GLU A 214 -4.47 9.27 -12.13
N THR A 215 -5.74 9.64 -11.95
CA THR A 215 -6.23 10.91 -12.52
C THR A 215 -5.66 12.01 -11.66
N THR A 216 -4.60 12.67 -12.15
CA THR A 216 -4.11 13.93 -11.61
C THR A 216 -5.28 14.91 -11.53
N SER A 217 -5.81 15.12 -10.33
CA SER A 217 -6.77 16.18 -10.05
C SER A 217 -6.04 17.53 -9.98
N GLU A 218 -5.45 17.94 -11.10
CA GLU A 218 -5.15 19.35 -11.36
C GLU A 218 -6.41 19.95 -11.99
N ASN A 219 -7.24 20.62 -11.19
CA ASN A 219 -8.07 21.77 -11.58
C ASN A 219 -9.04 22.15 -10.45
N SER A 220 -8.55 22.92 -9.46
CA SER A 220 -9.41 23.78 -8.64
C SER A 220 -8.64 24.95 -8.02
N SER A 221 -7.94 25.74 -8.83
CA SER A 221 -7.49 27.09 -8.44
C SER A 221 -7.10 27.95 -9.65
N THR A 222 -8.03 28.21 -10.56
CA THR A 222 -7.95 29.37 -11.47
C THR A 222 -9.36 29.71 -11.94
N ALA A 223 -9.96 30.74 -11.32
CA ALA A 223 -10.92 31.68 -11.91
C ALA A 223 -11.89 32.24 -10.83
N MET A 224 -11.44 33.23 -10.07
CA MET A 224 -12.31 34.38 -9.79
C MET A 224 -11.55 35.62 -10.23
N LYS A 225 -12.12 36.28 -11.25
CA LYS A 225 -11.84 37.65 -11.65
C LYS A 225 -12.40 38.61 -10.61
#